data_AF-A0A532EC89-F1
#
_entry.id   AF-A0A532EC89-F1
#
_cell.length_a   1.000
_cell.length_b   1.000
_cell.length_c   1.000
_cell.angle_alpha   90.00
_cell.angle_beta   90.00
_cell.angle_gamma   90.00
#
_symmetry.space_group_name_H-M   'P 1'
#
loop_
_entity.id
_entity.type
_entity.pdbx_description
1 polymer ?
#
loop_
_entity_poly.entity_id
_entity_poly.type
_entity_poly.pdbx_seq_one_letter_code
_entity_poly.pdbx_strand_id
1 'polypeptide(L)'
;MGNNFQLFTRPQSETDITHIAEPLNVPEPISRRVLDRYLDRYYGPQLSLFIEADNVTTTLGNVQVCNLSDDGVTWAHLPVSKVSIDPVLGRIAFPPGTPPVNLRVTCQYGFSMPTGGGSYERSKTFALGGGFDAVTQGQSLQTALTAAQAGGIVEIGDSGRYPETLTLTIPAAAKVEVRAANEHRPTVVLGGDWTISLAPGSELTLNGLLITGGRVRVTAAGGVGARILRLRHCTLVPGLALTREGEPLSPAESSLVVERAGTQVEIDHCLLGGVALVDSTELSMTNTLLDATAPTRVAFAAPDGLAAGGALTVVNSTVIGKVHTVRLDLASNTIFAAALAAGDAWTHPVLSDQNQQGCCRFSFVPLNSIVPRRYRCQPALAVDAALLEADQPKGSLTDPEILALTLSTQARVRPAFTARRYGQAAYGQLAGHCPEEISRGADDESEMGVFHDVFAPQREDNLKIRLQEYLRFGLEAGLFHAT
;
A
#
# COMPACT_ATOMS: atom_id res chain seq x y z
N MET A 1 0.67 -12.08 8.84
CA MET A 1 -0.81 -11.96 8.82
C MET A 1 -1.52 -13.32 8.72
N GLY A 2 -0.89 -14.37 8.18
CA GLY A 2 -1.47 -15.73 8.14
C GLY A 2 -2.23 -16.05 6.85
N ASN A 3 -2.31 -15.09 5.93
CA ASN A 3 -2.73 -15.32 4.55
C ASN A 3 -1.63 -15.97 3.71
N ASN A 4 -2.02 -16.63 2.64
CA ASN A 4 -1.11 -17.14 1.62
C ASN A 4 -0.39 -15.96 0.98
N PHE A 5 0.91 -16.12 0.73
CA PHE A 5 1.69 -15.16 -0.03
C PHE A 5 2.88 -15.86 -0.71
N GLN A 6 3.24 -15.37 -1.89
CA GLN A 6 4.37 -15.86 -2.66
C GLN A 6 5.68 -15.41 -2.01
N LEU A 7 6.62 -16.34 -1.81
CA LEU A 7 7.96 -16.05 -1.33
C LEU A 7 8.84 -15.54 -2.47
N PHE A 8 9.75 -14.63 -2.15
CA PHE A 8 10.67 -14.01 -3.12
C PHE A 8 12.12 -14.32 -2.80
N THR A 9 12.96 -14.27 -3.82
CA THR A 9 14.42 -14.38 -3.68
C THR A 9 14.96 -13.16 -2.93
N ARG A 10 15.83 -13.39 -1.94
CA ARG A 10 16.73 -12.35 -1.43
C ARG A 10 17.89 -12.23 -2.42
N PRO A 11 18.01 -11.13 -3.20
CA PRO A 11 19.04 -11.03 -4.21
C PRO A 11 20.43 -11.06 -3.59
N GLN A 12 21.33 -11.85 -4.18
CA GLN A 12 22.74 -11.82 -3.87
C GLN A 12 23.46 -10.94 -4.88
N SER A 13 24.02 -9.83 -4.40
CA SER A 13 24.81 -8.93 -5.23
C SER A 13 26.05 -9.64 -5.75
N GLU A 14 26.26 -9.57 -7.06
CA GLU A 14 27.50 -10.02 -7.67
C GLU A 14 28.63 -9.07 -7.27
N THR A 15 29.77 -9.63 -6.84
CA THR A 15 30.97 -8.83 -6.57
C THR A 15 31.72 -8.49 -7.85
N ASP A 16 31.56 -9.30 -8.90
CA ASP A 16 32.27 -9.20 -10.17
C ASP A 16 31.37 -9.59 -11.35
N ILE A 17 31.44 -8.86 -12.47
CA ILE A 17 30.66 -9.11 -13.71
C ILE A 17 31.31 -10.27 -14.49
N THR A 18 31.17 -11.48 -13.96
CA THR A 18 31.77 -12.71 -14.51
C THR A 18 30.77 -13.61 -15.21
N HIS A 19 29.48 -13.39 -14.99
CA HIS A 19 28.38 -14.11 -15.60
C HIS A 19 27.17 -13.18 -15.80
N ILE A 20 26.13 -13.71 -16.45
CA ILE A 20 24.85 -13.02 -16.56
C ILE A 20 24.07 -13.28 -15.28
N ALA A 21 23.42 -12.26 -14.74
CA ALA A 21 22.56 -12.38 -13.57
C ALA A 21 21.60 -13.58 -13.69
N GLU A 22 21.60 -14.42 -12.67
CA GLU A 22 20.76 -15.60 -12.51
C GLU A 22 19.54 -15.30 -11.62
N PRO A 23 18.54 -16.19 -11.55
CA PRO A 23 17.50 -16.24 -10.53
C PRO A 23 17.86 -15.78 -9.11
N LEU A 24 19.08 -16.07 -8.64
CA LEU A 24 19.56 -15.72 -7.29
C LEU A 24 19.97 -14.25 -7.14
N ASN A 25 20.20 -13.56 -8.26
CA ASN A 25 20.69 -12.19 -8.30
C ASN A 25 19.56 -11.16 -8.44
N VAL A 26 18.32 -11.62 -8.64
CA VAL A 26 17.14 -10.75 -8.82
C VAL A 26 16.03 -11.09 -7.84
N PRO A 27 15.19 -10.12 -7.44
CA PRO A 27 14.10 -10.34 -6.49
C PRO A 27 12.90 -10.99 -7.20
N GLU A 28 13.08 -12.19 -7.74
CA GLU A 28 12.01 -12.92 -8.45
C GLU A 28 11.20 -13.83 -7.50
N PRO A 29 9.94 -14.15 -7.86
CA PRO A 29 9.15 -15.16 -7.16
C PRO A 29 9.80 -16.55 -7.17
N ILE A 30 9.90 -17.18 -6.00
CA ILE A 30 10.45 -18.53 -5.88
C ILE A 30 9.38 -19.56 -6.27
N SER A 31 9.55 -20.23 -7.40
CA SER A 31 8.67 -21.35 -7.77
C SER A 31 8.99 -22.63 -6.98
N ARG A 32 8.03 -23.55 -6.87
CA ARG A 32 8.24 -24.86 -6.23
C ARG A 32 9.41 -25.64 -6.84
N ARG A 33 9.52 -25.63 -8.17
CA ARG A 33 10.59 -26.34 -8.90
C ARG A 33 11.97 -25.72 -8.64
N VAL A 34 12.05 -24.40 -8.58
CA VAL A 34 13.30 -23.68 -8.29
C VAL A 34 13.76 -23.97 -6.87
N LEU A 35 12.86 -23.83 -5.88
CA LEU A 35 13.21 -24.12 -4.50
C LEU A 35 13.62 -25.58 -4.28
N ASP A 36 12.91 -26.53 -4.90
CA ASP A 36 13.22 -27.96 -4.77
C ASP A 36 14.61 -28.30 -5.32
N ARG A 37 14.92 -27.78 -6.52
CA ARG A 37 16.18 -28.08 -7.21
C ARG A 37 17.41 -27.42 -6.57
N TYR A 38 17.23 -26.22 -6.02
CA TYR A 38 18.33 -25.38 -5.51
C TYR A 38 18.17 -25.06 -4.03
N LEU A 39 17.57 -25.97 -3.25
CA LEU A 39 17.19 -25.72 -1.86
C LEU A 39 18.36 -25.21 -1.01
N ASP A 40 19.57 -25.73 -1.24
CA ASP A 40 20.82 -25.34 -0.58
C ASP A 40 21.22 -23.86 -0.82
N ARG A 41 20.75 -23.26 -1.91
CA ARG A 41 21.03 -21.85 -2.27
C ARG A 41 19.98 -20.88 -1.72
N TYR A 42 18.77 -21.34 -1.44
CA TYR A 42 17.66 -20.51 -0.99
C TYR A 42 17.34 -20.67 0.50
N TYR A 43 17.63 -21.83 1.09
CA TYR A 43 17.24 -22.20 2.44
C TYR A 43 18.42 -22.23 3.42
N GLY A 44 18.41 -21.33 4.41
CA GLY A 44 19.46 -21.24 5.43
C GLY A 44 19.54 -19.86 6.07
N PRO A 45 20.34 -19.71 7.15
CA PRO A 45 20.55 -18.42 7.78
C PRO A 45 21.03 -17.39 6.74
N GLN A 46 20.42 -16.20 6.76
CA GLN A 46 20.73 -15.09 5.83
C GLN A 46 20.39 -15.33 4.35
N LEU A 47 19.82 -16.48 3.97
CA LEU A 47 19.34 -16.73 2.61
C LEU A 47 17.89 -16.22 2.43
N SER A 48 17.21 -16.68 1.37
CA SER A 48 15.87 -16.22 1.03
C SER A 48 14.80 -16.71 2.01
N LEU A 49 14.99 -17.89 2.59
CA LEU A 49 14.09 -18.53 3.52
C LEU A 49 14.86 -19.24 4.63
N PHE A 50 14.40 -19.11 5.87
CA PHE A 50 14.90 -19.91 6.98
C PHE A 50 13.82 -20.16 8.02
N ILE A 51 13.78 -21.37 8.58
CA ILE A 51 12.82 -21.76 9.61
C ILE A 51 13.59 -22.19 10.86
N GLU A 52 13.21 -21.61 12.00
CA GLU A 52 13.73 -21.98 13.32
C GLU A 52 12.57 -22.44 14.19
N ALA A 53 12.73 -23.61 14.82
CA ALA A 53 11.75 -24.19 15.73
C ALA A 53 12.44 -24.95 16.87
N ASP A 54 12.03 -24.71 18.12
CA ASP A 54 12.73 -25.18 19.32
C ASP A 54 12.74 -26.71 19.51
N ASN A 55 11.82 -27.43 18.88
CA ASN A 55 11.59 -28.87 19.06
C ASN A 55 11.53 -29.65 17.74
N VAL A 56 11.94 -29.04 16.62
CA VAL A 56 11.95 -29.69 15.30
C VAL A 56 13.25 -29.36 14.60
N THR A 57 13.97 -30.37 14.10
CA THR A 57 15.17 -30.14 13.29
C THR A 57 14.78 -29.58 11.92
N THR A 58 15.23 -28.37 11.62
CA THR A 58 14.94 -27.66 10.37
C THR A 58 16.17 -27.51 9.48
N THR A 59 17.17 -28.39 9.63
CA THR A 59 18.35 -28.42 8.74
C THR A 59 17.97 -28.80 7.31
N LEU A 60 18.85 -28.51 6.35
CA LEU A 60 18.61 -28.76 4.92
C LEU A 60 18.09 -30.18 4.62
N GLY A 61 18.60 -31.21 5.33
CA GLY A 61 18.15 -32.60 5.16
C GLY A 61 16.75 -32.91 5.71
N ASN A 62 16.22 -32.06 6.59
CA ASN A 62 14.93 -32.22 7.30
C ASN A 62 13.83 -31.29 6.78
N VAL A 63 14.11 -30.54 5.72
CA VAL A 63 13.12 -29.76 4.99
C VAL A 63 12.90 -30.36 3.61
N GLN A 64 11.70 -30.15 3.05
CA GLN A 64 11.36 -30.55 1.69
C GLN A 64 10.39 -29.54 1.08
N VAL A 65 10.39 -29.46 -0.25
CA VAL A 65 9.48 -28.59 -0.99
C VAL A 65 8.29 -29.41 -1.47
N CYS A 66 7.08 -28.92 -1.22
CA CYS A 66 5.85 -29.62 -1.59
C CYS A 66 4.79 -28.64 -2.10
N ASN A 67 3.84 -29.16 -2.86
CA ASN A 67 2.59 -28.43 -3.10
C ASN A 67 1.66 -28.65 -1.89
N LEU A 68 1.45 -27.60 -1.10
CA LEU A 68 0.55 -27.57 0.06
C LEU A 68 -0.78 -26.85 -0.27
N SER A 69 -1.21 -26.88 -1.54
CA SER A 69 -2.54 -26.43 -1.95
C SER A 69 -3.63 -27.22 -1.24
N ASP A 70 -4.84 -26.69 -1.23
CA ASP A 70 -5.97 -27.40 -0.64
C ASP A 70 -6.31 -28.68 -1.41
N ASP A 71 -6.60 -29.74 -0.68
CA ASP A 71 -7.13 -31.02 -1.15
C ASP A 71 -8.30 -31.42 -0.23
N GLY A 72 -9.49 -31.01 -0.64
CA GLY A 72 -10.70 -31.07 0.19
C GLY A 72 -10.56 -30.23 1.45
N VAL A 73 -10.67 -30.87 2.62
CA VAL A 73 -10.56 -30.23 3.95
C VAL A 73 -9.13 -30.23 4.49
N THR A 74 -8.18 -30.83 3.76
CA THR A 74 -6.76 -30.94 4.14
C THR A 74 -5.87 -30.23 3.13
N TRP A 75 -4.56 -30.23 3.37
CA TRP A 75 -3.59 -29.81 2.36
C TRP A 75 -3.05 -31.03 1.61
N ALA A 76 -2.75 -30.81 0.34
CA ALA A 76 -2.02 -31.77 -0.47
C ALA A 76 -0.62 -32.03 0.14
N HIS A 77 -0.12 -33.26 -0.02
CA HIS A 77 1.24 -33.66 0.34
C HIS A 77 1.68 -33.27 1.75
N LEU A 78 0.81 -33.44 2.76
CA LEU A 78 1.18 -33.24 4.15
C LEU A 78 2.42 -34.08 4.52
N PRO A 79 3.34 -33.52 5.34
CA PRO A 79 4.60 -34.17 5.68
C PRO A 79 4.41 -35.43 6.54
N VAL A 80 5.31 -36.40 6.37
CA VAL A 80 5.42 -37.57 7.26
C VAL A 80 6.61 -37.43 8.22
N SER A 81 7.77 -36.99 7.74
CA SER A 81 9.02 -36.94 8.53
C SER A 81 9.85 -35.66 8.40
N LYS A 82 9.60 -34.84 7.37
CA LYS A 82 10.31 -33.58 7.11
C LYS A 82 9.36 -32.40 7.14
N VAL A 83 9.85 -31.21 7.47
CA VAL A 83 9.04 -29.98 7.34
C VAL A 83 8.81 -29.70 5.86
N SER A 84 7.55 -29.54 5.46
CA SER A 84 7.19 -29.24 4.08
C SER A 84 6.96 -27.75 3.89
N ILE A 85 7.52 -27.20 2.81
CA ILE A 85 7.47 -25.78 2.46
C ILE A 85 6.83 -25.63 1.08
N ASP A 86 5.85 -24.75 0.95
CA ASP A 86 5.30 -24.32 -0.32
C ASP A 86 5.63 -22.83 -0.56
N PRO A 87 6.62 -22.51 -1.41
CA PRO A 87 7.01 -21.11 -1.64
C PRO A 87 5.98 -20.30 -2.41
N VAL A 88 5.05 -20.96 -3.12
CA VAL A 88 4.03 -20.25 -3.91
C VAL A 88 2.88 -19.77 -3.03
N LEU A 89 2.55 -20.56 -2.00
CA LEU A 89 1.50 -20.22 -1.04
C LEU A 89 2.04 -19.65 0.27
N GLY A 90 3.35 -19.70 0.51
CA GLY A 90 3.97 -19.31 1.77
C GLY A 90 3.58 -20.21 2.94
N ARG A 91 3.12 -21.44 2.63
CA ARG A 91 2.64 -22.41 3.64
C ARG A 91 3.78 -23.28 4.13
N ILE A 92 3.71 -23.63 5.41
CA ILE A 92 4.65 -24.53 6.07
C ILE A 92 3.83 -25.56 6.83
N ALA A 93 4.18 -26.84 6.67
CA ALA A 93 3.57 -27.94 7.40
C ALA A 93 4.63 -28.74 8.15
N PHE A 94 4.33 -29.11 9.39
CA PHE A 94 5.18 -29.93 10.25
C PHE A 94 4.67 -31.38 10.31
N PRO A 95 5.57 -32.37 10.50
CA PRO A 95 5.15 -33.75 10.73
C PRO A 95 4.11 -33.88 11.87
N PRO A 96 3.16 -34.82 11.77
CA PRO A 96 2.16 -35.07 12.81
C PRO A 96 2.80 -35.32 14.18
N GLY A 97 2.18 -34.80 15.25
CA GLY A 97 2.61 -35.04 16.63
C GLY A 97 3.76 -34.15 17.13
N THR A 98 4.36 -33.33 16.27
CA THR A 98 5.45 -32.40 16.66
C THR A 98 5.13 -30.95 16.26
N PRO A 99 4.06 -30.33 16.82
CA PRO A 99 3.82 -28.91 16.59
C PRO A 99 4.97 -28.08 17.19
N PRO A 100 5.49 -27.06 16.48
CA PRO A 100 6.51 -26.18 17.03
C PRO A 100 5.94 -25.33 18.16
N VAL A 101 6.68 -25.19 19.26
CA VAL A 101 6.28 -24.31 20.38
C VAL A 101 6.54 -22.85 20.02
N ASN A 102 7.75 -22.56 19.55
CA ASN A 102 8.12 -21.27 18.96
C ASN A 102 8.55 -21.51 17.53
N LEU A 103 7.95 -20.77 16.60
CA LEU A 103 8.27 -20.82 15.18
C LEU A 103 8.71 -19.44 14.73
N ARG A 104 9.95 -19.34 14.23
CA ARG A 104 10.45 -18.16 13.55
C ARG A 104 10.71 -18.48 12.10
N VAL A 105 10.31 -17.57 11.23
CA VAL A 105 10.48 -17.70 9.79
C VAL A 105 11.10 -16.42 9.26
N THR A 106 12.29 -16.52 8.71
CA THR A 106 12.88 -15.46 7.88
C THR A 106 12.46 -15.71 6.45
N CYS A 107 11.81 -14.75 5.80
CA CYS A 107 11.43 -14.86 4.40
C CYS A 107 11.38 -13.47 3.76
N GLN A 108 11.45 -13.42 2.43
CA GLN A 108 11.25 -12.19 1.67
C GLN A 108 9.86 -12.17 1.02
N TYR A 109 9.28 -10.98 0.96
CA TYR A 109 8.06 -10.70 0.22
C TYR A 109 8.38 -9.64 -0.85
N GLY A 110 7.68 -9.71 -1.98
CA GLY A 110 7.83 -8.76 -3.07
C GLY A 110 6.86 -7.58 -2.94
N PHE A 111 7.35 -6.37 -3.22
CA PHE A 111 6.53 -5.19 -3.44
C PHE A 111 7.23 -4.25 -4.43
N SER A 112 6.47 -3.52 -5.25
CA SER A 112 7.04 -2.76 -6.37
C SER A 112 7.82 -1.49 -5.97
N MET A 113 7.75 -1.03 -4.72
CA MET A 113 8.56 0.09 -4.20
C MET A 113 8.64 0.07 -2.65
N PRO A 114 9.57 0.83 -2.03
CA PRO A 114 9.60 1.08 -0.59
C PRO A 114 8.38 1.90 -0.11
N THR A 115 7.27 1.24 0.18
CA THR A 115 6.05 1.86 0.74
C THR A 115 5.34 0.92 1.73
N GLY A 116 4.54 1.48 2.63
CA GLY A 116 3.88 0.76 3.72
C GLY A 116 4.84 0.32 4.83
N GLY A 117 4.38 -0.56 5.74
CA GLY A 117 5.16 -1.05 6.89
C GLY A 117 6.24 -2.08 6.53
N GLY A 118 6.91 -1.91 5.39
CA GLY A 118 7.85 -2.89 4.83
C GLY A 118 9.19 -3.00 5.55
N SER A 119 9.97 -4.03 5.20
CA SER A 119 11.34 -4.23 5.68
C SER A 119 12.35 -3.61 4.71
N TYR A 120 12.51 -2.28 4.77
CA TYR A 120 13.42 -1.50 3.93
C TYR A 120 13.98 -0.28 4.69
N GLU A 121 15.00 0.36 4.12
CA GLU A 121 15.64 1.54 4.70
C GLU A 121 14.66 2.72 4.77
N ARG A 122 14.46 3.27 5.97
CA ARG A 122 13.57 4.41 6.22
C ARG A 122 14.05 5.31 7.36
N SER A 123 15.28 5.14 7.84
CA SER A 123 15.82 5.86 9.01
C SER A 123 15.77 7.38 8.84
N LYS A 124 15.87 7.87 7.60
CA LYS A 124 15.73 9.29 7.24
C LYS A 124 14.37 9.90 7.57
N THR A 125 13.36 9.07 7.85
CA THR A 125 11.98 9.53 8.12
C THR A 125 11.62 9.57 9.60
N PHE A 126 12.53 9.14 10.48
CA PHE A 126 12.33 9.16 11.94
C PHE A 126 12.15 10.59 12.42
N ALA A 127 11.03 10.84 13.09
CA ALA A 127 10.57 12.19 13.42
C ALA A 127 11.30 12.76 14.65
N LEU A 128 11.65 11.89 15.60
CA LEU A 128 12.31 12.27 16.84
C LEU A 128 13.70 11.60 16.92
N GLY A 129 14.70 12.38 17.35
CA GLY A 129 16.02 11.88 17.72
C GLY A 129 16.14 11.71 19.23
N GLY A 130 17.05 10.85 19.69
CA GLY A 130 17.32 10.62 21.12
C GLY A 130 17.15 9.16 21.54
N GLY A 131 17.12 8.94 22.87
CA GLY A 131 16.85 7.63 23.45
C GLY A 131 15.41 7.18 23.19
N PHE A 132 15.21 5.87 23.12
CA PHE A 132 13.92 5.23 22.86
C PHE A 132 13.70 4.04 23.79
N ASP A 133 12.43 3.76 24.08
CA ASP A 133 12.02 2.53 24.75
C ASP A 133 11.89 1.43 23.69
N ALA A 134 12.79 0.45 23.75
CA ALA A 134 12.80 -0.67 22.82
C ALA A 134 11.81 -1.77 23.25
N VAL A 135 11.04 -2.27 22.30
CA VAL A 135 10.09 -3.38 22.48
C VAL A 135 10.37 -4.47 21.46
N THR A 136 10.49 -5.71 21.93
CA THR A 136 10.64 -6.91 21.08
C THR A 136 9.49 -7.89 21.31
N GLN A 137 9.35 -8.86 20.42
CA GLN A 137 8.24 -9.81 20.43
C GLN A 137 8.21 -10.59 21.76
N GLY A 138 7.04 -10.62 22.39
CA GLY A 138 6.83 -11.21 23.72
C GLY A 138 6.80 -10.18 24.86
N GLN A 139 7.21 -8.94 24.59
CA GLN A 139 7.01 -7.80 25.49
C GLN A 139 5.69 -7.07 25.16
N SER A 140 5.15 -6.36 26.15
CA SER A 140 3.90 -5.58 26.02
C SER A 140 4.17 -4.23 25.37
N LEU A 141 3.62 -4.00 24.17
CA LEU A 141 3.69 -2.71 23.50
C LEU A 141 2.87 -1.66 24.27
N GLN A 142 1.72 -2.04 24.84
CA GLN A 142 0.90 -1.15 25.66
C GLN A 142 1.69 -0.58 26.85
N THR A 143 2.53 -1.37 27.52
CA THR A 143 3.33 -0.92 28.66
C THR A 143 4.33 0.17 28.24
N ALA A 144 5.01 -0.03 27.10
CA ALA A 144 5.93 0.98 26.56
C ALA A 144 5.20 2.26 26.13
N LEU A 145 4.03 2.13 25.49
CA LEU A 145 3.21 3.28 25.12
C LEU A 145 2.77 4.09 26.35
N THR A 146 2.36 3.43 27.43
CA THR A 146 1.98 4.10 28.68
C THR A 146 3.15 4.84 29.33
N ALA A 147 4.37 4.30 29.24
CA ALA A 147 5.57 4.97 29.74
C ALA A 147 5.94 6.21 28.89
N ALA A 148 5.85 6.11 27.56
CA ALA A 148 6.23 7.16 26.63
C ALA A 148 5.13 8.21 26.35
N GLN A 149 3.92 8.05 26.89
CA GLN A 149 2.77 8.90 26.55
C GLN A 149 2.96 10.39 26.86
N ALA A 150 3.84 10.73 27.83
CA ALA A 150 4.18 12.12 28.17
C ALA A 150 5.19 12.77 27.19
N GLY A 151 5.66 12.01 26.21
CA GLY A 151 6.64 12.43 25.20
C GLY A 151 7.79 11.42 25.12
N GLY A 152 8.18 11.03 23.91
CA GLY A 152 9.25 10.06 23.70
C GLY A 152 9.07 9.19 22.47
N ILE A 153 9.91 8.15 22.38
CA ILE A 153 9.96 7.23 21.26
C ILE A 153 9.76 5.81 21.79
N VAL A 154 8.79 5.09 21.21
CA VAL A 154 8.66 3.63 21.37
C VAL A 154 9.13 2.99 20.07
N GLU A 155 10.23 2.23 20.14
CA GLU A 155 10.79 1.54 18.98
C GLU A 155 10.54 0.05 19.07
N ILE A 156 9.89 -0.51 18.06
CA ILE A 156 9.72 -1.96 17.91
C ILE A 156 10.94 -2.52 17.19
N GLY A 157 11.77 -3.28 17.91
CA GLY A 157 13.11 -3.67 17.51
C GLY A 157 13.21 -4.89 16.60
N ASP A 158 12.09 -5.53 16.27
CA ASP A 158 12.05 -6.73 15.43
C ASP A 158 10.85 -6.74 14.46
N SER A 159 10.76 -7.80 13.65
CA SER A 159 9.68 -8.02 12.66
C SER A 159 8.59 -8.98 13.17
N GLY A 160 8.41 -9.05 14.49
CA GLY A 160 7.51 -9.97 15.17
C GLY A 160 6.03 -9.62 15.02
N ARG A 161 5.19 -10.48 15.62
CA ARG A 161 3.73 -10.29 15.69
C ARG A 161 3.34 -9.90 17.12
N TYR A 162 2.56 -8.83 17.25
CA TYR A 162 2.16 -8.21 18.50
C TYR A 162 0.63 -8.20 18.63
N PRO A 163 0.01 -9.25 19.20
CA PRO A 163 -1.41 -9.23 19.55
C PRO A 163 -1.65 -8.28 20.71
N GLU A 164 -2.38 -7.19 20.48
CA GLU A 164 -2.48 -6.08 21.43
C GLU A 164 -3.89 -5.48 21.47
N THR A 165 -4.25 -4.91 22.62
CA THR A 165 -5.43 -4.03 22.75
C THR A 165 -4.93 -2.67 23.22
N LEU A 166 -4.77 -1.75 22.27
CA LEU A 166 -4.02 -0.52 22.49
C LEU A 166 -4.88 0.69 22.82
N THR A 167 -4.43 1.46 23.81
CA THR A 167 -4.94 2.79 24.12
C THR A 167 -3.77 3.75 24.34
N LEU A 168 -3.91 4.99 23.86
CA LEU A 168 -2.88 6.01 24.00
C LEU A 168 -3.51 7.38 24.28
N THR A 169 -3.06 8.05 25.35
CA THR A 169 -3.49 9.40 25.69
C THR A 169 -2.29 10.32 25.74
N ILE A 170 -2.18 11.25 24.79
CA ILE A 170 -1.06 12.17 24.70
C ILE A 170 -1.48 13.52 25.32
N PRO A 171 -0.77 14.01 26.36
CA PRO A 171 -1.07 15.27 27.00
C PRO A 171 -0.71 16.46 26.10
N ALA A 172 -1.13 17.64 26.52
CA ALA A 172 -0.94 18.85 25.72
C ALA A 172 0.54 19.11 25.44
N ALA A 173 0.84 19.53 24.21
CA ALA A 173 2.19 19.82 23.72
C ALA A 173 3.20 18.65 23.72
N ALA A 174 2.81 17.43 24.11
CA ALA A 174 3.70 16.27 24.06
C ALA A 174 3.83 15.70 22.64
N LYS A 175 5.02 15.15 22.35
CA LYS A 175 5.36 14.55 21.06
C LYS A 175 5.74 13.09 21.26
N VAL A 176 5.01 12.19 20.61
CA VAL A 176 5.25 10.75 20.71
C VAL A 176 5.48 10.17 19.32
N GLU A 177 6.51 9.36 19.17
CA GLU A 177 6.75 8.55 17.98
C GLU A 177 6.68 7.07 18.34
N VAL A 178 5.82 6.32 17.66
CA VAL A 178 5.81 4.86 17.70
C VAL A 178 6.34 4.38 16.37
N ARG A 179 7.54 3.79 16.38
CA ARG A 179 8.24 3.40 15.16
C ARG A 179 8.69 1.97 15.17
N ALA A 180 8.80 1.40 13.99
CA ALA A 180 9.56 0.18 13.76
C ALA A 180 11.04 0.52 13.54
N ALA A 181 11.95 -0.22 14.17
CA ALA A 181 13.38 -0.12 13.92
C ALA A 181 13.68 -0.25 12.43
N ASN A 182 14.73 0.43 11.95
CA ASN A 182 15.05 0.46 10.51
C ASN A 182 15.11 -0.96 9.92
N GLU A 183 14.59 -1.14 8.70
CA GLU A 183 14.53 -2.43 7.99
C GLU A 183 13.67 -3.53 8.66
N HIS A 184 12.97 -3.24 9.76
CA HIS A 184 12.05 -4.18 10.40
C HIS A 184 10.59 -3.96 9.98
N ARG A 185 9.77 -5.01 10.09
CA ARG A 185 8.34 -5.03 9.73
C ARG A 185 7.52 -5.62 10.88
N PRO A 186 7.30 -4.89 11.98
CA PRO A 186 6.45 -5.38 13.06
C PRO A 186 4.99 -5.41 12.62
N THR A 187 4.32 -6.50 12.97
CA THR A 187 2.88 -6.69 12.72
C THR A 187 2.10 -6.53 14.01
N VAL A 188 1.46 -5.38 14.19
CA VAL A 188 0.53 -5.10 15.29
C VAL A 188 -0.84 -5.66 14.93
N VAL A 189 -1.30 -6.64 15.71
CA VAL A 189 -2.60 -7.29 15.52
C VAL A 189 -3.52 -6.82 16.63
N LEU A 190 -4.43 -5.92 16.29
CA LEU A 190 -5.33 -5.32 17.25
C LEU A 190 -6.48 -6.28 17.58
N GLY A 191 -6.76 -6.46 18.88
CA GLY A 191 -7.94 -7.15 19.39
C GLY A 191 -9.22 -6.30 19.37
N GLY A 192 -9.11 -5.03 18.96
CA GLY A 192 -10.18 -4.03 18.86
C GLY A 192 -9.62 -2.74 18.26
N ASP A 193 -10.35 -1.63 18.30
CA ASP A 193 -9.83 -0.36 17.78
C ASP A 193 -8.68 0.18 18.64
N TRP A 194 -7.58 0.61 18.02
CA TRP A 194 -6.53 1.36 18.73
C TRP A 194 -7.06 2.76 19.02
N THR A 195 -7.43 2.99 20.27
CA THR A 195 -8.08 4.22 20.71
C THR A 195 -7.05 5.26 21.14
N ILE A 196 -7.06 6.41 20.48
CA ILE A 196 -6.08 7.49 20.68
C ILE A 196 -6.81 8.77 21.11
N SER A 197 -6.31 9.40 22.18
CA SER A 197 -6.75 10.71 22.66
C SER A 197 -5.61 11.71 22.55
N LEU A 198 -5.82 12.76 21.75
CA LEU A 198 -4.83 13.80 21.46
C LEU A 198 -5.26 15.13 22.09
N ALA A 199 -4.54 15.60 23.10
CA ALA A 199 -4.77 16.91 23.69
C ALA A 199 -4.30 18.06 22.76
N PRO A 200 -4.71 19.32 23.00
CA PRO A 200 -4.24 20.45 22.20
C PRO A 200 -2.71 20.54 22.15
N GLY A 201 -2.16 20.77 20.96
CA GLY A 201 -0.73 20.88 20.69
C GLY A 201 0.03 19.54 20.67
N SER A 202 -0.63 18.41 20.88
CA SER A 202 0.06 17.10 20.83
C SER A 202 0.41 16.67 19.41
N GLU A 203 1.50 15.94 19.26
CA GLU A 203 1.93 15.33 18.00
C GLU A 203 2.13 13.82 18.18
N LEU A 204 1.49 13.01 17.33
CA LEU A 204 1.71 11.57 17.25
C LEU A 204 2.25 11.20 15.87
N THR A 205 3.36 10.48 15.83
CA THR A 205 3.88 9.86 14.60
C THR A 205 3.84 8.35 14.73
N LEU A 206 3.22 7.67 13.77
CA LEU A 206 3.33 6.23 13.57
C LEU A 206 4.24 6.00 12.35
N ASN A 207 5.32 5.22 12.52
CA ASN A 207 6.30 5.00 11.45
C ASN A 207 6.66 3.52 11.25
N GLY A 208 6.49 2.97 10.05
CA GLY A 208 6.99 1.63 9.72
C GLY A 208 6.14 0.48 10.26
N LEU A 209 4.91 0.74 10.70
CA LEU A 209 4.05 -0.26 11.34
C LEU A 209 3.11 -0.94 10.33
N LEU A 210 2.97 -2.27 10.42
CA LEU A 210 1.85 -2.99 9.82
C LEU A 210 0.77 -3.24 10.89
N ILE A 211 -0.42 -2.70 10.68
CA ILE A 211 -1.55 -2.77 11.62
C ILE A 211 -2.71 -3.53 10.97
N THR A 212 -3.23 -4.52 11.67
CA THR A 212 -4.36 -5.36 11.24
C THR A 212 -5.25 -5.73 12.43
N GLY A 213 -6.47 -6.23 12.18
CA GLY A 213 -7.43 -6.69 13.19
C GLY A 213 -8.41 -5.62 13.67
N GLY A 214 -8.06 -4.34 13.58
CA GLY A 214 -8.90 -3.22 14.00
C GLY A 214 -8.49 -1.90 13.33
N ARG A 215 -9.22 -0.82 13.63
CA ARG A 215 -8.93 0.52 13.08
C ARG A 215 -8.05 1.34 14.03
N VAL A 216 -7.37 2.34 13.48
CA VAL A 216 -6.76 3.41 14.28
C VAL A 216 -7.81 4.51 14.47
N ARG A 217 -8.19 4.81 15.71
CA ARG A 217 -9.28 5.74 16.03
C ARG A 217 -8.81 6.88 16.93
N VAL A 218 -8.82 8.11 16.42
CA VAL A 218 -8.68 9.32 17.22
C VAL A 218 -10.06 9.75 17.69
N THR A 219 -10.30 9.67 19.00
CA THR A 219 -11.62 9.92 19.59
C THR A 219 -12.00 11.39 19.57
N ALA A 220 -13.29 11.70 19.63
CA ALA A 220 -13.79 13.07 19.75
C ALA A 220 -13.36 13.79 21.05
N ALA A 221 -12.83 13.06 22.04
CA ALA A 221 -12.46 13.61 23.35
C ALA A 221 -11.29 14.62 23.27
N GLY A 222 -11.26 15.57 24.20
CA GLY A 222 -10.18 16.57 24.33
C GLY A 222 -10.63 18.03 24.17
N GLY A 223 -9.73 18.96 24.50
CA GLY A 223 -9.98 20.41 24.39
C GLY A 223 -9.88 20.93 22.95
N VAL A 224 -10.34 22.16 22.71
CA VAL A 224 -10.18 22.88 21.44
C VAL A 224 -8.71 23.23 21.21
N GLY A 225 -8.24 23.13 19.96
CA GLY A 225 -6.87 23.46 19.56
C GLY A 225 -6.35 22.58 18.43
N ALA A 226 -5.24 22.99 17.80
CA ALA A 226 -4.58 22.19 16.76
C ALA A 226 -3.86 20.98 17.36
N ARG A 227 -3.75 19.88 16.60
CA ARG A 227 -2.97 18.68 16.94
C ARG A 227 -2.60 17.94 15.66
N ILE A 228 -1.55 17.15 15.70
CA ILE A 228 -1.01 16.49 14.50
C ILE A 228 -0.95 14.97 14.68
N LEU A 229 -1.46 14.25 13.69
CA LEU A 229 -1.29 12.82 13.52
C LEU A 229 -0.52 12.56 12.22
N ARG A 230 0.62 11.88 12.30
CA ARG A 230 1.45 11.50 11.17
C ARG A 230 1.50 9.99 11.00
N LEU A 231 1.26 9.53 9.78
CA LEU A 231 1.48 8.14 9.38
C LEU A 231 2.56 8.15 8.30
N ARG A 232 3.66 7.44 8.55
CA ARG A 232 4.79 7.34 7.61
C ARG A 232 5.13 5.88 7.41
N HIS A 233 5.23 5.41 6.18
CA HIS A 233 5.58 4.01 5.92
C HIS A 233 4.71 3.03 6.75
N CYS A 234 3.42 3.32 6.88
CA CYS A 234 2.50 2.47 7.62
C CYS A 234 1.64 1.66 6.65
N THR A 235 1.32 0.44 7.04
CA THR A 235 0.25 -0.33 6.41
C THR A 235 -0.89 -0.47 7.40
N LEU A 236 -2.03 0.17 7.14
CA LEU A 236 -3.29 -0.16 7.79
C LEU A 236 -4.06 -1.08 6.85
N VAL A 237 -4.09 -2.38 7.13
CA VAL A 237 -4.57 -3.38 6.16
C VAL A 237 -5.97 -3.02 5.60
N PRO A 238 -6.12 -2.85 4.27
CA PRO A 238 -7.42 -2.62 3.65
C PRO A 238 -8.40 -3.74 4.01
N GLY A 239 -9.56 -3.36 4.53
CA GLY A 239 -10.53 -4.32 5.06
C GLY A 239 -10.21 -4.86 6.46
N LEU A 240 -9.35 -4.16 7.22
CA LEU A 240 -8.89 -4.43 8.60
C LEU A 240 -8.05 -5.70 8.77
N ALA A 241 -8.42 -6.80 8.13
CA ALA A 241 -7.72 -8.08 8.18
C ALA A 241 -8.03 -8.89 6.91
N LEU A 242 -7.25 -9.94 6.68
CA LEU A 242 -7.40 -10.82 5.51
C LEU A 242 -7.77 -12.23 5.95
N THR A 243 -8.58 -12.89 5.13
CA THR A 243 -8.72 -14.35 5.10
C THR A 243 -7.40 -15.01 4.69
N ARG A 244 -7.33 -16.34 4.82
CA ARG A 244 -6.17 -17.10 4.34
C ARG A 244 -5.93 -16.92 2.84
N GLU A 245 -6.98 -16.72 2.06
CA GLU A 245 -6.95 -16.53 0.61
C GLU A 245 -6.60 -15.09 0.21
N GLY A 246 -6.46 -14.18 1.18
CA GLY A 246 -6.14 -12.78 0.93
C GLY A 246 -7.36 -11.88 0.67
N GLU A 247 -8.57 -12.38 0.89
CA GLU A 247 -9.79 -11.57 0.80
C GLU A 247 -9.98 -10.74 2.08
N PRO A 248 -10.41 -9.46 1.99
CA PRO A 248 -10.63 -8.60 3.14
C PRO A 248 -11.80 -9.09 4.02
N LEU A 249 -11.62 -9.08 5.35
CA LEU A 249 -12.65 -9.50 6.30
C LEU A 249 -13.71 -8.42 6.55
N SER A 250 -13.30 -7.15 6.58
CA SER A 250 -14.17 -6.00 6.84
C SER A 250 -14.09 -4.97 5.72
N PRO A 251 -14.45 -5.33 4.47
CA PRO A 251 -14.11 -4.54 3.28
C PRO A 251 -14.75 -3.15 3.21
N ALA A 252 -15.85 -2.91 3.94
CA ALA A 252 -16.53 -1.61 3.98
C ALA A 252 -16.06 -0.71 5.14
N GLU A 253 -15.23 -1.22 6.05
CA GLU A 253 -14.78 -0.47 7.23
C GLU A 253 -13.57 0.39 6.93
N SER A 254 -13.54 1.58 7.52
CA SER A 254 -12.39 2.47 7.48
C SER A 254 -11.27 1.99 8.41
N SER A 255 -10.03 2.00 7.92
CA SER A 255 -8.83 1.67 8.67
C SER A 255 -8.36 2.82 9.58
N LEU A 256 -8.68 4.07 9.22
CA LEU A 256 -8.38 5.27 10.01
C LEU A 256 -9.66 6.06 10.25
N VAL A 257 -9.95 6.39 11.51
CA VAL A 257 -11.09 7.21 11.90
C VAL A 257 -10.63 8.36 12.80
N VAL A 258 -10.93 9.60 12.44
CA VAL A 258 -10.62 10.79 13.25
C VAL A 258 -11.91 11.56 13.50
N GLU A 259 -12.37 11.49 14.74
CA GLU A 259 -13.59 12.18 15.20
C GLU A 259 -13.25 13.55 15.83
N ARG A 260 -11.96 13.84 15.99
CA ARG A 260 -11.47 15.03 16.67
C ARG A 260 -11.30 16.21 15.72
N ALA A 261 -12.18 17.19 15.86
CA ALA A 261 -12.06 18.48 15.19
C ALA A 261 -10.70 19.17 15.45
N GLY A 262 -10.16 19.83 14.42
CA GLY A 262 -8.87 20.53 14.47
C GLY A 262 -7.66 19.60 14.46
N THR A 263 -7.81 18.37 13.94
CA THR A 263 -6.70 17.44 13.73
C THR A 263 -6.15 17.60 12.33
N GLN A 264 -4.85 17.86 12.23
CA GLN A 264 -4.09 17.77 10.99
C GLN A 264 -3.56 16.34 10.85
N VAL A 265 -3.87 15.70 9.73
CA VAL A 265 -3.44 14.35 9.41
C VAL A 265 -2.48 14.41 8.23
N GLU A 266 -1.26 13.94 8.43
CA GLU A 266 -0.23 13.84 7.40
C GLU A 266 0.05 12.36 7.12
N ILE A 267 -0.11 11.93 5.87
CA ILE A 267 0.12 10.54 5.45
C ILE A 267 1.15 10.52 4.33
N ASP A 268 2.22 9.76 4.52
CA ASP A 268 3.32 9.68 3.57
C ASP A 268 3.80 8.22 3.40
N HIS A 269 3.95 7.78 2.15
CA HIS A 269 4.39 6.41 1.80
C HIS A 269 3.59 5.30 2.51
N CYS A 270 2.27 5.44 2.62
CA CYS A 270 1.43 4.48 3.33
C CYS A 270 0.55 3.63 2.40
N LEU A 271 0.13 2.48 2.92
CA LEU A 271 -0.93 1.64 2.35
C LEU A 271 -2.07 1.60 3.36
N LEU A 272 -3.27 2.03 3.01
CA LEU A 272 -4.38 2.07 3.97
C LEU A 272 -5.72 1.73 3.34
N GLY A 273 -6.60 1.13 4.15
CA GLY A 273 -8.03 1.06 3.85
C GLY A 273 -8.70 2.42 3.98
N GLY A 274 -10.04 2.45 3.87
CA GLY A 274 -10.84 3.69 3.94
C GLY A 274 -10.49 4.61 5.11
N VAL A 275 -10.64 5.90 4.90
CA VAL A 275 -10.33 6.96 5.88
C VAL A 275 -11.59 7.75 6.15
N ALA A 276 -11.94 7.89 7.42
CA ALA A 276 -13.09 8.69 7.84
C ALA A 276 -12.66 9.81 8.78
N LEU A 277 -12.77 11.06 8.35
CA LEU A 277 -12.40 12.23 9.15
C LEU A 277 -13.55 13.22 9.19
N VAL A 278 -13.78 13.85 10.35
CA VAL A 278 -14.77 14.94 10.45
C VAL A 278 -14.38 16.13 9.57
N ASP A 279 -15.37 16.91 9.14
CA ASP A 279 -15.23 18.06 8.22
C ASP A 279 -14.22 19.15 8.64
N SER A 280 -13.93 19.22 9.93
CA SER A 280 -13.02 20.18 10.57
C SER A 280 -11.59 19.67 10.73
N THR A 281 -11.22 18.60 10.02
CA THR A 281 -9.83 18.13 9.88
C THR A 281 -9.19 18.60 8.59
N GLU A 282 -7.86 18.53 8.53
CA GLU A 282 -7.09 18.71 7.30
C GLU A 282 -6.29 17.43 7.05
N LEU A 283 -6.39 16.86 5.84
CA LEU A 283 -5.66 15.66 5.43
C LEU A 283 -4.72 16.00 4.26
N SER A 284 -3.43 15.75 4.45
CA SER A 284 -2.45 15.69 3.36
C SER A 284 -1.98 14.25 3.15
N MET A 285 -2.02 13.78 1.91
CA MET A 285 -1.53 12.47 1.49
C MET A 285 -0.51 12.60 0.36
N THR A 286 0.65 11.98 0.54
CA THR A 286 1.71 11.92 -0.46
C THR A 286 2.20 10.49 -0.64
N ASN A 287 2.51 10.08 -1.87
CA ASN A 287 3.11 8.76 -2.18
C ASN A 287 2.33 7.58 -1.56
N THR A 288 1.00 7.67 -1.54
CA THR A 288 0.15 6.81 -0.72
C THR A 288 -0.91 6.08 -1.55
N LEU A 289 -1.22 4.84 -1.18
CA LEU A 289 -2.32 4.06 -1.73
C LEU A 289 -3.43 3.93 -0.69
N LEU A 290 -4.56 4.57 -0.98
CA LEU A 290 -5.80 4.50 -0.22
C LEU A 290 -6.78 3.58 -0.96
N ASP A 291 -7.09 2.42 -0.40
CA ASP A 291 -7.94 1.41 -1.04
C ASP A 291 -9.14 1.03 -0.17
N ALA A 292 -10.33 1.49 -0.55
CA ALA A 292 -11.60 1.08 0.04
C ALA A 292 -12.01 -0.35 -0.33
N THR A 293 -11.12 -1.15 -0.91
CA THR A 293 -11.28 -2.53 -1.41
C THR A 293 -12.24 -2.69 -2.60
N ALA A 294 -12.83 -1.60 -3.09
CA ALA A 294 -13.56 -1.53 -4.36
C ALA A 294 -13.75 -0.06 -4.80
N PRO A 295 -13.81 0.24 -6.12
CA PRO A 295 -14.07 1.59 -6.63
C PRO A 295 -15.38 2.22 -6.17
N THR A 296 -16.37 1.41 -5.79
CA THR A 296 -17.71 1.84 -5.36
C THR A 296 -17.86 1.98 -3.85
N ARG A 297 -16.85 1.62 -3.07
CA ARG A 297 -16.83 1.78 -1.61
C ARG A 297 -16.30 3.15 -1.23
N VAL A 298 -16.51 3.57 0.01
CA VAL A 298 -16.09 4.89 0.50
C VAL A 298 -14.62 4.85 0.90
N ALA A 299 -13.77 5.56 0.16
CA ALA A 299 -12.36 5.73 0.47
C ALA A 299 -12.12 6.90 1.42
N PHE A 300 -12.85 8.00 1.23
CA PHE A 300 -12.74 9.19 2.07
C PHE A 300 -14.09 9.87 2.25
N ALA A 301 -14.53 10.07 3.49
CA ALA A 301 -15.74 10.80 3.86
C ALA A 301 -15.71 11.16 5.36
N ALA A 302 -16.80 11.75 5.87
CA ALA A 302 -17.05 11.82 7.30
C ALA A 302 -17.27 10.41 7.91
N PRO A 303 -17.21 10.25 9.25
CA PRO A 303 -17.46 8.98 9.94
C PRO A 303 -18.82 8.32 9.69
N ASP A 304 -19.82 9.05 9.19
CA ASP A 304 -21.10 8.48 8.77
C ASP A 304 -21.06 7.81 7.37
N GLY A 305 -19.95 7.96 6.63
CA GLY A 305 -19.76 7.45 5.28
C GLY A 305 -20.55 8.20 4.19
N LEU A 306 -21.19 9.32 4.54
CA LEU A 306 -22.08 10.07 3.65
C LEU A 306 -21.70 11.55 3.56
N ALA A 307 -21.53 12.22 4.71
CA ALA A 307 -21.17 13.62 4.73
C ALA A 307 -19.72 13.85 4.30
N ALA A 308 -19.41 15.09 3.97
CA ALA A 308 -18.09 15.51 3.54
C ALA A 308 -17.07 15.30 4.67
N GLY A 309 -15.96 14.64 4.35
CA GLY A 309 -14.80 14.62 5.23
C GLY A 309 -14.07 15.96 5.23
N GLY A 310 -13.02 16.06 6.05
CA GLY A 310 -12.17 17.26 6.12
C GLY A 310 -11.52 17.69 4.80
N ALA A 311 -10.83 18.83 4.84
CA ALA A 311 -10.11 19.35 3.67
C ALA A 311 -9.02 18.37 3.22
N LEU A 312 -8.83 18.25 1.91
CA LEU A 312 -8.05 17.17 1.31
C LEU A 312 -6.97 17.72 0.37
N THR A 313 -5.72 17.30 0.58
CA THR A 313 -4.60 17.45 -0.35
C THR A 313 -4.03 16.07 -0.69
N VAL A 314 -3.90 15.77 -1.98
CA VAL A 314 -3.41 14.47 -2.46
C VAL A 314 -2.37 14.67 -3.56
N VAL A 315 -1.19 14.08 -3.39
CA VAL A 315 -0.08 14.18 -4.34
C VAL A 315 0.51 12.79 -4.58
N ASN A 316 0.82 12.46 -5.83
CA ASN A 316 1.52 11.22 -6.21
C ASN A 316 0.89 9.97 -5.57
N SER A 317 -0.45 9.89 -5.58
CA SER A 317 -1.18 8.90 -4.79
C SER A 317 -2.30 8.25 -5.59
N THR A 318 -2.73 7.09 -5.14
CA THR A 318 -3.84 6.36 -5.76
C THR A 318 -4.95 6.15 -4.73
N VAL A 319 -6.16 6.54 -5.11
CA VAL A 319 -7.37 6.39 -4.29
C VAL A 319 -8.33 5.46 -5.03
N ILE A 320 -8.57 4.28 -4.47
CA ILE A 320 -9.56 3.31 -4.96
C ILE A 320 -10.78 3.41 -4.06
N GLY A 321 -11.88 3.89 -4.63
CA GLY A 321 -13.11 4.17 -3.88
C GLY A 321 -13.54 5.63 -3.99
N LYS A 322 -14.79 5.88 -3.59
CA LYS A 322 -15.44 7.19 -3.63
C LYS A 322 -14.86 8.14 -2.60
N VAL A 323 -14.80 9.42 -2.95
CA VAL A 323 -14.26 10.50 -2.11
C VAL A 323 -15.26 11.63 -1.96
N HIS A 324 -15.58 12.01 -0.72
CA HIS A 324 -16.39 13.18 -0.39
C HIS A 324 -15.63 14.04 0.62
N THR A 325 -15.29 15.26 0.23
CA THR A 325 -14.50 16.21 1.02
C THR A 325 -15.15 17.59 1.03
N VAL A 326 -15.02 18.31 2.13
CA VAL A 326 -15.52 19.68 2.21
C VAL A 326 -14.80 20.58 1.20
N ARG A 327 -13.50 20.33 0.96
CA ARG A 327 -12.67 21.11 0.05
C ARG A 327 -11.47 20.28 -0.42
N LEU A 328 -11.32 20.12 -1.72
CA LEU A 328 -10.12 19.54 -2.34
C LEU A 328 -9.11 20.67 -2.63
N ASP A 329 -8.13 20.86 -1.74
CA ASP A 329 -7.16 21.94 -1.87
C ASP A 329 -6.18 21.70 -3.05
N LEU A 330 -5.69 20.47 -3.18
CA LEU A 330 -4.84 20.07 -4.30
C LEU A 330 -5.00 18.58 -4.59
N ALA A 331 -5.13 18.25 -5.87
CA ALA A 331 -4.84 16.91 -6.39
C ALA A 331 -3.79 17.03 -7.50
N SER A 332 -2.63 16.40 -7.34
CA SER A 332 -1.54 16.41 -8.34
C SER A 332 -1.03 15.00 -8.59
N ASN A 333 -0.82 14.61 -9.84
CA ASN A 333 -0.29 13.29 -10.22
C ASN A 333 -1.05 12.13 -9.55
N THR A 334 -2.35 12.30 -9.35
CA THR A 334 -3.17 11.41 -8.50
C THR A 334 -4.18 10.64 -9.34
N ILE A 335 -4.42 9.38 -8.99
CA ILE A 335 -5.47 8.57 -9.59
C ILE A 335 -6.64 8.43 -8.62
N PHE A 336 -7.82 8.92 -9.01
CA PHE A 336 -9.08 8.60 -8.35
C PHE A 336 -9.80 7.48 -9.12
N ALA A 337 -9.53 6.24 -8.75
CA ALA A 337 -10.22 5.06 -9.27
C ALA A 337 -11.55 4.86 -8.52
N ALA A 338 -12.49 5.77 -8.78
CA ALA A 338 -13.78 5.85 -8.10
C ALA A 338 -14.94 5.61 -9.08
N ALA A 339 -16.00 4.96 -8.60
CA ALA A 339 -17.24 4.73 -9.35
C ALA A 339 -18.43 4.76 -8.41
N LEU A 340 -19.63 4.99 -8.94
CA LEU A 340 -20.87 4.86 -8.18
C LEU A 340 -21.45 3.46 -8.37
N ALA A 341 -22.04 2.89 -7.32
CA ALA A 341 -22.85 1.69 -7.44
C ALA A 341 -24.20 1.99 -8.13
N ALA A 342 -24.90 0.97 -8.62
CA ALA A 342 -26.28 1.15 -9.06
C ALA A 342 -27.15 1.52 -7.84
N GLY A 343 -27.88 2.65 -7.93
CA GLY A 343 -28.69 3.16 -6.82
C GLY A 343 -27.89 3.74 -5.65
N ASP A 344 -26.65 4.19 -5.91
CA ASP A 344 -25.80 4.81 -4.89
C ASP A 344 -26.46 6.03 -4.25
N ALA A 345 -26.22 6.23 -2.95
CA ALA A 345 -26.67 7.43 -2.23
C ALA A 345 -25.87 8.68 -2.63
N TRP A 346 -24.66 8.49 -3.16
CA TRP A 346 -23.79 9.56 -3.62
C TRP A 346 -24.14 9.95 -5.06
N THR A 347 -24.06 11.24 -5.36
CA THR A 347 -24.35 11.79 -6.69
C THR A 347 -23.14 11.76 -7.62
N HIS A 348 -21.93 11.79 -7.06
CA HIS A 348 -20.67 11.85 -7.80
C HIS A 348 -19.63 10.93 -7.15
N PRO A 349 -18.77 10.25 -7.93
CA PRO A 349 -17.77 9.34 -7.37
C PRO A 349 -16.64 10.08 -6.63
N VAL A 350 -16.32 11.30 -7.06
CA VAL A 350 -15.50 12.26 -6.31
C VAL A 350 -16.29 13.54 -6.18
N LEU A 351 -16.50 13.99 -4.95
CA LEU A 351 -17.31 15.14 -4.59
C LEU A 351 -16.53 16.06 -3.65
N SER A 352 -16.33 17.30 -4.07
CA SER A 352 -15.89 18.38 -3.23
C SER A 352 -16.97 19.46 -3.12
N ASP A 353 -17.33 19.85 -1.91
CA ASP A 353 -18.40 20.84 -1.69
C ASP A 353 -17.96 22.26 -2.09
N GLN A 354 -16.72 22.65 -1.76
CA GLN A 354 -16.19 23.99 -1.96
C GLN A 354 -15.21 24.05 -3.14
N ASN A 355 -15.71 24.27 -4.36
CA ASN A 355 -14.88 24.27 -5.59
C ASN A 355 -14.36 25.64 -6.04
N GLN A 356 -14.62 26.70 -5.26
CA GLN A 356 -14.13 28.05 -5.56
C GLN A 356 -12.63 28.22 -5.25
N GLN A 357 -12.05 27.25 -4.56
CA GLN A 357 -10.66 27.20 -4.13
C GLN A 357 -10.08 25.84 -4.51
N GLY A 358 -8.76 25.77 -4.66
CA GLY A 358 -8.04 24.54 -4.98
C GLY A 358 -7.89 24.25 -6.48
N CYS A 359 -7.18 23.16 -6.77
CA CYS A 359 -6.84 22.76 -8.14
C CYS A 359 -6.69 21.23 -8.23
N CYS A 360 -7.24 20.64 -9.29
CA CYS A 360 -6.93 19.27 -9.67
C CYS A 360 -6.11 19.31 -10.95
N ARG A 361 -4.91 18.73 -10.96
CA ARG A 361 -3.98 18.80 -12.08
C ARG A 361 -3.27 17.48 -12.35
N PHE A 362 -2.97 17.20 -13.63
CA PHE A 362 -2.19 16.02 -14.04
C PHE A 362 -2.66 14.71 -13.38
N SER A 363 -3.97 14.60 -13.19
CA SER A 363 -4.57 13.56 -12.37
C SER A 363 -5.66 12.86 -13.16
N PHE A 364 -5.94 11.60 -12.83
CA PHE A 364 -7.11 10.89 -13.32
C PHE A 364 -8.29 11.13 -12.37
N VAL A 365 -9.37 11.72 -12.88
CA VAL A 365 -10.62 11.93 -12.15
C VAL A 365 -11.79 11.52 -13.05
N PRO A 366 -12.75 10.70 -12.57
CA PRO A 366 -13.93 10.36 -13.34
C PRO A 366 -14.65 11.60 -13.89
N LEU A 367 -15.13 11.55 -15.14
CA LEU A 367 -15.69 12.73 -15.81
C LEU A 367 -16.83 13.37 -15.01
N ASN A 368 -17.71 12.53 -14.46
CA ASN A 368 -18.87 12.92 -13.66
C ASN A 368 -18.53 13.32 -12.22
N SER A 369 -17.28 13.59 -11.85
CA SER A 369 -16.92 14.09 -10.53
C SER A 369 -17.15 15.60 -10.38
N ILE A 370 -17.40 16.06 -9.15
CA ILE A 370 -17.38 17.48 -8.80
C ILE A 370 -16.09 17.74 -8.03
N VAL A 371 -15.20 18.53 -8.64
CA VAL A 371 -13.89 18.91 -8.11
C VAL A 371 -13.60 20.36 -8.52
N PRO A 372 -12.61 21.03 -7.90
CA PRO A 372 -12.12 22.33 -8.36
C PRO A 372 -11.59 22.27 -9.78
N ARG A 373 -11.10 23.42 -10.28
CA ARG A 373 -10.62 23.56 -11.65
C ARG A 373 -9.68 22.40 -12.03
N ARG A 374 -10.02 21.71 -13.11
CA ARG A 374 -9.22 20.65 -13.71
C ARG A 374 -8.19 21.26 -14.66
N TYR A 375 -6.94 20.86 -14.53
CA TYR A 375 -5.85 21.27 -15.42
C TYR A 375 -5.11 20.04 -15.93
N ARG A 376 -5.24 19.75 -17.24
CA ARG A 376 -4.63 18.57 -17.86
C ARG A 376 -4.97 17.25 -17.16
N CYS A 377 -6.20 17.13 -16.65
CA CYS A 377 -6.67 15.90 -16.01
C CYS A 377 -7.24 14.93 -17.04
N GLN A 378 -7.07 13.65 -16.79
CA GLN A 378 -7.68 12.58 -17.56
C GLN A 378 -8.98 12.09 -16.92
N PRO A 379 -9.94 11.61 -17.71
CA PRO A 379 -9.91 11.50 -19.18
C PRO A 379 -10.38 12.78 -19.89
N ALA A 380 -10.64 13.87 -19.16
CA ALA A 380 -11.18 15.11 -19.74
C ALA A 380 -10.29 15.68 -20.86
N LEU A 381 -8.97 15.71 -20.66
CA LEU A 381 -8.02 16.16 -21.67
C LEU A 381 -8.06 15.31 -22.95
N ALA A 382 -8.13 13.99 -22.81
CA ALA A 382 -8.25 13.09 -23.96
C ALA A 382 -9.59 13.25 -24.70
N VAL A 383 -10.68 13.51 -23.96
CA VAL A 383 -12.00 13.82 -24.56
C VAL A 383 -11.93 15.11 -25.35
N ASP A 384 -11.38 16.18 -24.77
CA ASP A 384 -11.24 17.47 -25.45
C ASP A 384 -10.41 17.33 -26.75
N ALA A 385 -9.33 16.55 -26.72
CA ALA A 385 -8.52 16.27 -27.89
C ALA A 385 -9.28 15.49 -28.97
N ALA A 386 -10.02 14.43 -28.59
CA ALA A 386 -10.79 13.62 -29.52
C ALA A 386 -11.94 14.41 -30.17
N LEU A 387 -12.61 15.27 -29.40
CA LEU A 387 -13.66 16.15 -29.92
C LEU A 387 -13.08 17.19 -30.89
N LEU A 388 -11.92 17.78 -30.57
CA LEU A 388 -11.25 18.74 -31.46
C LEU A 388 -10.80 18.10 -32.77
N GLU A 389 -10.34 16.85 -32.74
CA GLU A 389 -9.97 16.09 -33.94
C GLU A 389 -11.18 15.77 -34.81
N ALA A 390 -12.29 15.36 -34.20
CA ALA A 390 -13.51 14.98 -34.91
C ALA A 390 -14.34 16.17 -35.42
N ASP A 391 -14.23 17.35 -34.80
CA ASP A 391 -14.97 18.56 -35.18
C ASP A 391 -14.35 19.28 -36.40
N GLN A 392 -14.22 18.56 -37.52
CA GLN A 392 -13.66 19.06 -38.77
C GLN A 392 -14.65 18.86 -39.93
N PRO A 393 -15.27 19.93 -40.47
CA PRO A 393 -15.11 21.36 -40.11
C PRO A 393 -15.72 21.71 -38.75
N LYS A 394 -15.26 22.80 -38.13
CA LYS A 394 -15.70 23.24 -36.80
C LYS A 394 -17.22 23.43 -36.73
N GLY A 395 -17.85 22.88 -35.70
CA GLY A 395 -19.31 22.87 -35.51
C GLY A 395 -20.03 21.79 -36.33
N SER A 396 -19.33 20.73 -36.73
CA SER A 396 -19.91 19.61 -37.49
C SER A 396 -20.50 18.53 -36.61
N LEU A 397 -20.05 18.42 -35.35
CA LEU A 397 -20.51 17.39 -34.44
C LEU A 397 -21.90 17.68 -33.88
N THR A 398 -22.74 16.66 -33.89
CA THR A 398 -24.05 16.65 -33.22
C THR A 398 -23.93 16.20 -31.77
N ASP A 399 -24.91 16.53 -30.92
CA ASP A 399 -24.91 16.12 -29.50
C ASP A 399 -24.76 14.59 -29.30
N PRO A 400 -25.42 13.72 -30.09
CA PRO A 400 -25.21 12.27 -30.00
C PRO A 400 -23.79 11.83 -30.35
N GLU A 401 -23.14 12.49 -31.31
CA GLU A 401 -21.76 12.18 -31.71
C GLU A 401 -20.77 12.62 -30.63
N ILE A 402 -20.97 13.81 -30.04
CA ILE A 402 -20.19 14.30 -28.90
C ILE A 402 -20.30 13.32 -27.73
N LEU A 403 -21.51 12.87 -27.42
CA LEU A 403 -21.75 11.89 -26.36
C LEU A 403 -21.06 10.56 -26.66
N ALA A 404 -21.19 10.04 -27.89
CA ALA A 404 -20.57 8.79 -28.30
C ALA A 404 -19.04 8.84 -28.18
N LEU A 405 -18.40 9.90 -28.67
CA LEU A 405 -16.96 10.13 -28.58
C LEU A 405 -16.48 10.26 -27.13
N THR A 406 -17.25 10.98 -26.30
CA THR A 406 -16.95 11.14 -24.87
C THR A 406 -16.98 9.78 -24.17
N LEU A 407 -18.02 8.97 -24.39
CA LEU A 407 -18.17 7.65 -23.77
C LEU A 407 -17.11 6.66 -24.26
N SER A 408 -16.79 6.64 -25.56
CA SER A 408 -15.75 5.76 -26.10
C SER A 408 -14.37 6.12 -25.57
N THR A 409 -14.06 7.42 -25.46
CA THR A 409 -12.79 7.91 -24.92
C THR A 409 -12.68 7.62 -23.42
N GLN A 410 -13.75 7.84 -22.66
CA GLN A 410 -13.81 7.48 -21.23
C GLN A 410 -13.63 5.98 -21.00
N ALA A 411 -14.19 5.13 -21.87
CA ALA A 411 -14.03 3.68 -21.76
C ALA A 411 -12.58 3.23 -22.04
N ARG A 412 -11.88 3.93 -22.94
CA ARG A 412 -10.48 3.68 -23.31
C ARG A 412 -9.51 4.21 -22.26
N VAL A 413 -9.64 5.47 -21.86
CA VAL A 413 -8.74 6.16 -20.92
C VAL A 413 -9.22 5.92 -19.49
N ARG A 414 -8.81 4.79 -18.92
CA ARG A 414 -9.10 4.41 -17.54
C ARG A 414 -7.90 3.73 -16.87
N PRO A 415 -7.71 3.88 -15.56
CA PRO A 415 -6.62 3.21 -14.85
C PRO A 415 -6.78 1.69 -14.92
N ALA A 416 -5.71 1.03 -15.37
CA ALA A 416 -5.57 -0.41 -15.32
C ALA A 416 -4.44 -0.76 -14.35
N PHE A 417 -4.66 -1.78 -13.52
CA PHE A 417 -3.70 -2.18 -12.49
C PHE A 417 -3.33 -3.65 -12.69
N THR A 418 -2.06 -4.00 -12.51
CA THR A 418 -1.58 -5.39 -12.53
C THR A 418 -2.22 -6.20 -11.41
N ALA A 419 -2.31 -5.61 -10.21
CA ALA A 419 -2.98 -6.19 -9.07
C ALA A 419 -3.76 -5.13 -8.28
N ARG A 420 -4.97 -5.49 -7.85
CA ARG A 420 -5.86 -4.62 -7.04
C ARG A 420 -6.09 -5.14 -5.63
N ARG A 421 -5.50 -6.28 -5.26
CA ARG A 421 -5.68 -6.88 -3.94
C ARG A 421 -4.41 -6.74 -3.13
N TYR A 422 -4.56 -6.21 -1.93
CA TYR A 422 -3.48 -6.19 -0.95
C TYR A 422 -2.99 -7.63 -0.68
N GLY A 423 -1.67 -7.79 -0.55
CA GLY A 423 -1.01 -9.10 -0.43
C GLY A 423 -0.44 -9.65 -1.74
N GLN A 424 -0.80 -9.07 -2.89
CA GLN A 424 -0.13 -9.31 -4.17
C GLN A 424 1.07 -8.36 -4.33
N ALA A 425 2.15 -8.83 -4.94
CA ALA A 425 3.40 -8.04 -5.05
C ALA A 425 3.23 -6.77 -5.91
N ALA A 426 2.45 -6.85 -6.97
CA ALA A 426 2.15 -5.75 -7.88
C ALA A 426 0.96 -4.87 -7.43
N TYR A 427 0.60 -4.92 -6.15
CA TYR A 427 -0.60 -4.26 -5.62
C TYR A 427 -0.56 -2.74 -5.85
N GLY A 428 -1.53 -2.23 -6.61
CA GLY A 428 -1.65 -0.83 -7.00
C GLY A 428 -0.75 -0.43 -8.17
N GLN A 429 0.09 -1.32 -8.69
CA GLN A 429 0.97 -1.03 -9.83
C GLN A 429 0.12 -0.90 -11.10
N LEU A 430 0.40 0.11 -11.93
CA LEU A 430 -0.24 0.22 -13.23
C LEU A 430 0.12 -0.98 -14.12
N ALA A 431 -0.89 -1.48 -14.83
CA ALA A 431 -0.68 -2.57 -15.79
C ALA A 431 0.12 -2.07 -16.99
N GLY A 432 0.91 -2.93 -17.63
CA GLY A 432 1.65 -2.58 -18.85
C GLY A 432 0.77 -2.16 -20.03
N HIS A 433 -0.53 -2.47 -19.99
CA HIS A 433 -1.52 -2.02 -20.98
C HIS A 433 -2.34 -0.80 -20.50
N CYS A 434 -1.94 -0.15 -19.40
CA CYS A 434 -2.56 1.09 -18.94
C CYS A 434 -2.35 2.17 -20.01
N PRO A 435 -3.38 2.97 -20.36
CA PRO A 435 -3.26 4.01 -21.39
C PRO A 435 -2.12 4.99 -21.10
N GLU A 436 -1.40 5.41 -22.14
CA GLU A 436 -0.29 6.37 -22.03
C GLU A 436 -0.70 7.69 -21.41
N GLU A 437 -1.96 8.09 -21.60
CA GLU A 437 -2.53 9.26 -20.95
C GLU A 437 -2.46 9.21 -19.41
N ILE A 438 -2.33 8.02 -18.82
CA ILE A 438 -2.21 7.79 -17.38
C ILE A 438 -0.79 7.36 -17.01
N SER A 439 -0.19 6.42 -17.76
CA SER A 439 1.16 5.92 -17.48
C SER A 439 2.26 6.93 -17.79
N ARG A 440 1.96 8.01 -18.52
CA ARG A 440 2.87 9.14 -18.81
C ARG A 440 2.19 10.50 -18.58
N GLY A 441 1.09 10.51 -17.83
CA GLY A 441 0.22 11.68 -17.70
C GLY A 441 0.57 12.65 -16.58
N ALA A 442 1.59 12.33 -15.76
CA ALA A 442 2.05 13.22 -14.70
C ALA A 442 2.66 14.52 -15.27
N ASP A 443 2.88 15.51 -14.41
CA ASP A 443 3.43 16.81 -14.81
C ASP A 443 4.86 16.75 -15.37
N ASP A 444 5.59 15.69 -15.06
CA ASP A 444 6.96 15.39 -15.48
C ASP A 444 7.05 14.19 -16.45
N GLU A 445 5.92 13.83 -17.06
CA GLU A 445 5.77 12.69 -17.98
C GLU A 445 5.99 11.31 -17.33
N SER A 446 6.06 11.24 -15.99
CA SER A 446 5.99 9.98 -15.24
C SER A 446 4.56 9.41 -15.22
N GLU A 447 4.41 8.25 -14.58
CA GLU A 447 3.09 7.69 -14.28
C GLU A 447 2.37 8.49 -13.20
N MET A 448 1.04 8.59 -13.33
CA MET A 448 0.20 9.07 -12.23
C MET A 448 0.10 7.98 -11.14
N GLY A 449 -0.12 8.39 -9.90
CA GLY A 449 -0.47 7.48 -8.81
C GLY A 449 0.67 7.21 -7.82
N VAL A 450 0.47 6.22 -6.96
CA VAL A 450 1.38 5.91 -5.83
C VAL A 450 2.80 5.53 -6.28
N PHE A 451 2.95 5.00 -7.49
CA PHE A 451 4.23 4.58 -8.06
C PHE A 451 4.94 5.67 -8.88
N HIS A 452 4.43 6.90 -8.90
CA HIS A 452 5.01 8.03 -9.63
C HIS A 452 6.53 8.17 -9.44
N ASP A 453 7.01 8.08 -8.19
CA ASP A 453 8.43 8.24 -7.82
C ASP A 453 9.31 7.02 -8.18
N VAL A 454 8.73 5.96 -8.76
CA VAL A 454 9.52 4.87 -9.38
C VAL A 454 10.11 5.34 -10.72
N PHE A 455 9.49 6.34 -11.35
CA PHE A 455 9.86 6.87 -12.66
C PHE A 455 9.97 5.77 -13.71
N ALA A 456 9.04 4.80 -13.68
CA ALA A 456 9.09 3.62 -14.54
C ALA A 456 9.14 3.98 -16.04
N PRO A 457 8.33 4.93 -16.56
CA PRO A 457 8.40 5.34 -17.96
C PRO A 457 9.76 5.94 -18.33
N GLN A 458 10.30 6.84 -17.49
CA GLN A 458 11.60 7.45 -17.76
C GLN A 458 12.75 6.45 -17.65
N ARG A 459 12.67 5.48 -16.74
CA ARG A 459 13.66 4.38 -16.65
C ARG A 459 13.65 3.52 -17.90
N GLU A 460 12.46 3.20 -18.42
CA GLU A 460 12.30 2.47 -19.67
C GLU A 460 12.89 3.25 -20.86
N ASP A 461 12.58 4.54 -20.98
CA ASP A 461 13.08 5.38 -22.06
C ASP A 461 14.61 5.51 -22.01
N ASN A 462 15.17 5.76 -20.82
CA ASN A 462 16.61 5.80 -20.61
C ASN A 462 17.28 4.48 -21.03
N LEU A 463 16.67 3.34 -20.70
CA LEU A 463 17.19 2.03 -21.09
C LEU A 463 17.13 1.84 -22.61
N LYS A 464 16.02 2.21 -23.27
CA LYS A 464 15.89 2.15 -24.73
C LYS A 464 16.95 3.00 -25.43
N ILE A 465 17.18 4.23 -24.96
CA ILE A 465 18.21 5.13 -25.48
C ILE A 465 19.59 4.47 -25.37
N ARG A 466 19.94 3.91 -24.21
CA ARG A 466 21.23 3.22 -24.02
C ARG A 466 21.37 1.98 -24.90
N LEU A 467 20.30 1.21 -25.07
CA LEU A 467 20.32 0.06 -25.99
C LEU A 467 20.57 0.53 -27.42
N GLN A 468 19.91 1.58 -27.90
CA GLN A 468 20.15 2.11 -29.25
C GLN A 468 21.58 2.62 -29.44
N GLU A 469 22.16 3.25 -28.42
CA GLU A 469 23.53 3.79 -28.48
C GLU A 469 24.62 2.70 -28.45
N TYR A 470 24.43 1.65 -27.65
CA TYR A 470 25.49 0.70 -27.31
C TYR A 470 25.28 -0.73 -27.84
N LEU A 471 24.13 -1.04 -28.44
CA LEU A 471 23.89 -2.36 -29.03
C LEU A 471 24.79 -2.57 -30.25
N ARG A 472 25.55 -3.67 -30.24
CA ARG A 472 26.48 -3.99 -31.32
C ARG A 472 25.72 -4.29 -32.61
N PHE A 473 26.33 -3.93 -33.74
CA PHE A 473 25.78 -4.23 -35.06
C PHE A 473 25.44 -5.72 -35.22
N GLY A 474 24.25 -6.01 -35.74
CA GLY A 474 23.74 -7.36 -35.96
C GLY A 474 23.03 -7.99 -34.75
N LEU A 475 22.88 -7.26 -33.63
CA LEU A 475 22.07 -7.68 -32.48
C LEU A 475 20.74 -6.92 -32.42
N GLU A 476 19.71 -7.56 -31.87
CA GLU A 476 18.42 -6.95 -31.54
C GLU A 476 18.18 -7.11 -30.05
N ALA A 477 17.60 -6.08 -29.42
CA ALA A 477 17.25 -6.09 -28.01
C ALA A 477 15.76 -5.76 -27.84
N GLY A 478 15.11 -6.49 -26.94
CA GLY A 478 13.72 -6.26 -26.53
C GLY A 478 13.64 -6.11 -25.02
N LEU A 479 12.71 -5.26 -24.55
CA LEU A 479 12.39 -5.13 -23.14
C LEU A 479 11.24 -6.07 -22.78
N PHE A 480 11.47 -6.91 -21.78
CA PHE A 480 10.48 -7.85 -21.26
C PHE A 480 10.25 -7.53 -19.79
N HIS A 481 9.01 -7.19 -19.46
CA HIS A 481 8.60 -6.95 -18.08
C HIS A 481 8.33 -8.30 -17.41
N ALA A 482 9.05 -8.60 -16.33
CA ALA A 482 8.70 -9.69 -15.43
C ALA A 482 7.58 -9.20 -14.52
N THR A 483 6.35 -9.69 -14.75
CA THR A 483 5.15 -9.34 -13.97
C THR A 483 4.81 -10.40 -12.94
#